data_AF-A0AA38LH09-F1
#
_entry.id   AF-A0AA38LH09-F1
#
_cell.length_a   1.000
_cell.length_b   1.000
_cell.length_c   1.000
_cell.angle_alpha   90.00
_cell.angle_beta   90.00
_cell.angle_gamma   90.00
#
_symmetry.space_group_name_H-M   'P 1'
#
loop_
_entity.id
_entity.type
_entity.pdbx_description
1 polymer ?
#
loop_
_entity_poly.entity_id
_entity_poly.type
_entity_poly.pdbx_seq_one_letter_code
_entity_poly.pdbx_strand_id
1 'polypeptide(L)'
;MAINGISIEAKSLTLMLALVTFMYLLSSPVEARDIIVGGDNMWTLNGFNYTTWVKGEKFAVGDNLVFKYNRTAHDVNMVSGIAFKNCSAENSLASFSTGNDIVPLNMTGNMWFLCSFGQHCSKGMKFKITVLAAETPIEPPTATAPTTGDAPSIASAASTFMVVIFAVLGIFLL
;
A
#
# COMPACT_ATOMS: atom_id res chain seq x y z
N MET A 1 35.19 21.89 -38.60
CA MET A 1 35.33 21.55 -37.17
C MET A 1 33.97 21.80 -36.49
N ALA A 2 33.04 20.84 -36.56
CA ALA A 2 31.70 20.93 -35.93
C ALA A 2 31.06 19.54 -35.65
N ILE A 3 31.67 18.46 -36.14
CA ILE A 3 31.20 17.08 -35.98
C ILE A 3 31.24 16.57 -34.52
N ASN A 4 32.15 17.11 -33.70
CA ASN A 4 32.30 16.68 -32.31
C ASN A 4 31.17 17.23 -31.41
N GLY A 5 30.65 18.43 -31.68
CA GLY A 5 29.61 19.06 -30.84
C GLY A 5 28.24 18.37 -30.93
N ILE A 6 27.77 18.07 -32.13
CA ILE A 6 26.50 17.36 -32.39
C ILE A 6 26.52 15.94 -31.80
N SER A 7 27.68 15.27 -31.84
CA SER A 7 27.84 13.93 -31.27
C SER A 7 27.82 13.90 -29.73
N ILE A 8 28.24 14.99 -29.08
CA ILE A 8 28.25 15.11 -27.61
C ILE A 8 26.84 15.40 -27.10
N GLU A 9 26.09 16.29 -27.76
CA GLU A 9 24.69 16.60 -27.48
C GLU A 9 23.81 15.34 -27.58
N ALA A 10 23.97 14.54 -28.64
CA ALA A 10 23.22 13.30 -28.84
C ALA A 10 23.53 12.24 -27.76
N LYS A 11 24.81 12.05 -27.40
CA LYS A 11 25.21 11.13 -26.32
C LYS A 11 24.68 11.57 -24.95
N SER A 12 24.69 12.88 -24.69
CA SER A 12 24.14 13.48 -23.47
C SER A 12 22.64 13.24 -23.38
N LEU A 13 21.90 13.44 -24.48
CA LEU A 13 20.46 13.19 -24.54
C LEU A 13 20.11 11.71 -24.36
N THR A 14 20.88 10.80 -24.98
CA THR A 14 20.68 9.36 -24.81
C THR A 14 20.96 8.90 -23.39
N LEU A 15 22.01 9.45 -22.75
CA LEU A 15 22.33 9.16 -21.34
C LEU A 15 21.22 9.66 -20.41
N MET A 16 20.68 10.86 -20.64
CA MET A 16 19.55 11.40 -19.88
C MET A 16 18.29 10.55 -20.03
N LEU A 17 17.99 10.09 -21.25
CA LEU A 17 16.83 9.23 -21.50
C LEU A 17 16.98 7.85 -20.83
N ALA A 18 18.19 7.29 -20.84
CA ALA A 18 18.51 6.05 -20.14
C ALA A 18 18.43 6.20 -18.61
N LEU A 19 18.84 7.34 -18.06
CA LEU A 19 18.68 7.66 -16.63
C LEU A 19 17.22 7.78 -16.23
N VAL A 20 16.39 8.44 -17.03
CA VAL A 20 14.95 8.60 -16.77
C VAL A 20 14.23 7.25 -16.81
N THR A 21 14.53 6.40 -17.81
CA THR A 21 13.94 5.05 -17.87
C THR A 21 14.41 4.16 -16.75
N PHE A 22 15.69 4.24 -16.35
CA PHE A 22 16.22 3.50 -15.20
C PHE A 22 15.55 3.92 -13.88
N MET A 23 15.37 5.22 -13.65
CA MET A 23 14.64 5.71 -12.46
C MET A 23 13.18 5.24 -12.44
N TYR A 24 12.50 5.21 -13.60
CA TYR A 24 11.14 4.70 -13.70
C TYR A 24 11.05 3.19 -13.40
N LEU A 25 12.06 2.41 -13.83
CA LEU A 25 12.14 0.98 -13.54
C LEU A 25 12.44 0.66 -12.05
N LEU A 26 13.01 1.61 -11.30
CA LEU A 26 13.27 1.48 -9.87
C LEU A 26 12.05 1.85 -9.01
N SER A 27 11.03 2.50 -9.56
CA SER A 27 9.80 2.78 -8.83
C SER A 27 8.92 1.53 -8.77
N SER A 28 8.79 0.91 -7.60
CA SER A 28 7.69 -0.01 -7.33
C SER A 28 6.39 0.81 -7.23
N PRO A 29 5.30 0.46 -7.94
CA PRO A 29 4.02 1.10 -7.69
C PRO A 29 3.62 0.81 -6.24
N VAL A 30 3.49 1.87 -5.43
CA VAL A 30 2.75 1.79 -4.17
C VAL A 30 1.29 1.73 -4.56
N GLU A 31 0.78 0.51 -4.73
CA GLU A 31 -0.66 0.31 -4.88
C GLU A 31 -1.30 0.37 -3.49
N ALA A 32 -2.31 1.23 -3.35
CA ALA A 32 -3.14 1.30 -2.15
C ALA A 32 -3.85 -0.05 -1.96
N ARG A 33 -3.65 -0.70 -0.81
CA ARG A 33 -4.31 -1.99 -0.53
C ARG A 33 -5.71 -1.74 0.03
N ASP A 34 -6.69 -2.38 -0.58
CA ASP A 34 -8.05 -2.45 -0.06
C ASP A 34 -8.17 -3.58 0.97
N ILE A 35 -8.30 -3.21 2.24
CA ILE A 35 -8.48 -4.13 3.36
C ILE A 35 -9.98 -4.24 3.67
N ILE A 36 -10.58 -5.39 3.33
CA ILE A 36 -11.97 -5.66 3.66
C ILE A 36 -12.07 -5.90 5.17
N VAL A 37 -12.82 -5.03 5.85
CA VAL A 37 -13.02 -5.12 7.30
C VAL A 37 -13.75 -6.42 7.62
N GLY A 38 -13.10 -7.30 8.40
CA GLY A 38 -13.62 -8.63 8.74
C GLY A 38 -13.42 -9.72 7.69
N GLY A 39 -12.74 -9.41 6.57
CA GLY A 39 -12.50 -10.35 5.47
C GLY A 39 -13.82 -10.89 4.91
N ASP A 40 -13.92 -12.21 4.77
CA ASP A 40 -15.12 -12.88 4.25
C ASP A 40 -16.37 -12.68 5.13
N ASN A 41 -16.20 -12.36 6.41
CA ASN A 41 -17.32 -12.10 7.32
C ASN A 41 -17.86 -10.67 7.17
N MET A 42 -17.09 -9.79 6.53
CA MET A 42 -17.40 -8.37 6.33
C MET A 42 -17.70 -7.64 7.66
N TRP A 43 -18.37 -6.49 7.59
CA TRP A 43 -18.77 -5.72 8.76
C TRP A 43 -20.06 -6.28 9.35
N THR A 44 -19.93 -7.13 10.38
CA THR A 44 -21.02 -7.89 11.01
C THR A 44 -20.94 -7.94 12.54
N LEU A 45 -22.06 -8.29 13.17
CA LEU A 45 -22.18 -8.59 14.62
C LEU A 45 -22.22 -10.10 14.91
N ASN A 46 -22.18 -10.97 13.90
CA ASN A 46 -22.45 -12.42 14.02
C ASN A 46 -21.33 -13.22 14.72
N GLY A 47 -20.96 -12.85 15.95
CA GLY A 47 -19.90 -13.51 16.74
C GLY A 47 -18.48 -13.21 16.25
N PHE A 48 -18.31 -12.28 15.31
CA PHE A 48 -17.00 -11.94 14.75
C PHE A 48 -16.13 -11.18 15.74
N ASN A 49 -14.88 -11.62 15.90
CA ASN A 49 -13.94 -11.00 16.84
C ASN A 49 -12.97 -10.06 16.12
N TYR A 50 -13.33 -8.77 16.09
CA TYR A 50 -12.47 -7.76 15.49
C TYR A 50 -11.12 -7.57 16.19
N THR A 51 -11.00 -7.93 17.47
CA THR A 51 -9.71 -7.86 18.18
C THR A 51 -8.71 -8.85 17.60
N THR A 52 -9.17 -10.06 17.27
CA THR A 52 -8.33 -11.07 16.60
C THR A 52 -8.04 -10.67 15.17
N TRP A 53 -9.04 -10.18 14.43
CA TRP A 53 -8.85 -9.71 13.06
C TRP A 53 -7.80 -8.59 12.96
N VAL A 54 -7.90 -7.55 13.80
CA VAL A 54 -6.92 -6.44 13.82
C VAL A 54 -5.50 -6.94 14.08
N LYS A 55 -5.30 -7.98 14.92
CA LYS A 55 -3.96 -8.53 15.19
C LYS A 55 -3.36 -9.26 13.98
N GLY A 56 -4.19 -9.74 13.07
CA GLY A 56 -3.75 -10.41 11.84
C GLY A 56 -3.41 -9.43 10.70
N GLU A 57 -3.76 -8.16 10.84
CA GLU A 57 -3.61 -7.15 9.80
C GLU A 57 -2.52 -6.13 10.13
N LYS A 58 -1.89 -5.59 9.08
CA LYS A 58 -1.02 -4.42 9.16
C LYS A 58 -1.69 -3.27 8.44
N PHE A 59 -1.82 -2.12 9.07
CA PHE A 59 -2.43 -0.93 8.48
C PHE A 59 -1.35 0.11 8.21
N ALA A 60 -1.20 0.55 6.96
CA ALA A 60 -0.24 1.57 6.58
C ALA A 60 -0.93 2.79 5.97
N VAL A 61 -0.25 3.94 6.01
CA VAL A 61 -0.69 5.11 5.26
C VAL A 61 -0.75 4.76 3.76
N GLY A 62 -1.85 5.12 3.11
CA GLY A 62 -2.13 4.78 1.71
C GLY A 62 -3.04 3.56 1.53
N ASP A 63 -3.24 2.72 2.55
CA ASP A 63 -4.24 1.65 2.51
C ASP A 63 -5.68 2.22 2.60
N ASN A 64 -6.66 1.40 2.24
CA ASN A 64 -8.08 1.67 2.44
C ASN A 64 -8.72 0.62 3.34
N LEU A 65 -9.61 1.04 4.24
CA LEU A 65 -10.57 0.13 4.86
C LEU A 65 -11.86 0.08 4.04
N VAL A 66 -12.29 -1.12 3.67
CA VAL A 66 -13.53 -1.33 2.91
C VAL A 66 -14.56 -2.00 3.82
N PHE A 67 -15.63 -1.28 4.11
CA PHE A 67 -16.74 -1.73 4.95
C PHE A 67 -17.91 -2.17 4.07
N LYS A 68 -18.17 -3.48 4.04
CA LYS A 68 -19.32 -4.07 3.34
C LYS A 68 -20.35 -4.56 4.35
N TYR A 69 -21.61 -4.16 4.20
CA TYR A 69 -22.69 -4.51 5.14
C TYR A 69 -24.08 -4.19 4.57
N ASN A 70 -25.11 -4.75 5.20
CA ASN A 70 -26.48 -4.31 4.95
C ASN A 70 -26.73 -2.93 5.58
N ARG A 71 -26.84 -1.88 4.75
CA ARG A 71 -27.09 -0.48 5.18
C ARG A 71 -28.36 -0.25 6.00
N THR A 72 -29.30 -1.19 6.02
CA THR A 72 -30.49 -1.08 6.89
C THR A 72 -30.26 -1.64 8.29
N ALA A 73 -29.13 -2.31 8.53
CA ALA A 73 -28.81 -2.99 9.79
C ALA A 73 -27.53 -2.45 10.45
N HIS A 74 -26.63 -1.85 9.68
CA HIS A 74 -25.36 -1.36 10.18
C HIS A 74 -25.01 0.00 9.57
N ASP A 75 -24.03 0.64 10.18
CA ASP A 75 -23.35 1.86 9.76
C ASP A 75 -21.89 1.79 10.22
N VAL A 76 -21.12 2.80 9.85
CA VAL A 76 -19.72 2.95 10.28
C VAL A 76 -19.52 4.35 10.83
N ASN A 77 -19.02 4.45 12.06
CA ASN A 77 -18.68 5.72 12.68
C ASN A 77 -17.22 5.71 13.11
N MET A 78 -16.46 6.69 12.63
CA MET A 78 -15.12 6.99 13.14
C MET A 78 -15.26 7.96 14.30
N VAL A 79 -14.71 7.60 15.46
CA VAL A 79 -14.94 8.32 16.72
C VAL A 79 -13.64 8.56 17.50
N SER A 80 -13.71 9.37 18.55
CA SER A 80 -12.62 9.51 19.52
C SER A 80 -12.47 8.25 20.38
N GLY A 81 -11.30 8.07 21.01
CA GLY A 81 -11.07 6.95 21.92
C GLY A 81 -12.02 6.92 23.14
N ILE A 82 -12.52 8.07 23.60
CA ILE A 82 -13.48 8.17 24.71
C ILE A 82 -14.87 7.71 24.24
N ALA A 83 -15.34 8.27 23.12
CA ALA A 83 -16.61 7.89 22.50
C ALA A 83 -16.62 6.40 22.13
N PHE A 84 -15.51 5.89 21.61
CA PHE A 84 -15.31 4.46 21.37
C PHE A 84 -15.53 3.64 22.64
N LYS A 85 -14.86 3.95 23.76
CA LYS A 85 -15.03 3.20 25.03
C LYS A 85 -16.49 3.19 25.48
N ASN A 86 -17.18 4.31 25.34
CA ASN A 86 -18.57 4.48 25.77
C ASN A 86 -19.61 3.98 24.74
N CYS A 87 -19.17 3.49 23.57
CA CYS A 87 -20.05 3.13 22.46
C CYS A 87 -20.99 4.28 22.04
N SER A 88 -20.47 5.50 22.05
CA SER A 88 -21.19 6.68 21.57
C SER A 88 -20.76 7.03 20.15
N ALA A 89 -21.74 7.26 19.28
CA ALA A 89 -21.56 7.87 17.96
C ALA A 89 -21.88 9.38 17.97
N GLU A 90 -22.09 9.97 19.15
CA GLU A 90 -22.26 11.43 19.26
C GLU A 90 -20.95 12.13 18.89
N ASN A 91 -21.06 13.17 18.06
CA ASN A 91 -19.90 13.92 17.56
C ASN A 91 -18.86 13.02 16.87
N SER A 92 -19.33 12.01 16.11
CA SER A 92 -18.48 11.23 15.21
C SER A 92 -17.60 12.14 14.35
N LEU A 93 -16.34 11.77 14.21
CA LEU A 93 -15.38 12.44 13.34
C LEU A 93 -15.76 12.25 11.87
N ALA A 94 -16.33 11.09 11.55
CA ALA A 94 -16.94 10.78 10.26
C ALA A 94 -17.99 9.66 10.45
N SER A 95 -19.03 9.67 9.61
CA SER A 95 -20.08 8.66 9.60
C SER A 95 -20.38 8.22 8.17
N PHE A 96 -20.59 6.93 7.98
CA PHE A 96 -20.83 6.30 6.68
C PHE A 96 -21.99 5.30 6.78
N SER A 97 -22.79 5.22 5.72
CA SER A 97 -24.06 4.48 5.73
C SER A 97 -24.47 3.92 4.36
N THR A 98 -23.53 3.81 3.40
CA THR A 98 -23.87 3.35 2.05
C THR A 98 -23.99 1.82 1.95
N GLY A 99 -23.35 1.09 2.88
CA GLY A 99 -23.24 -0.38 2.85
C GLY A 99 -22.03 -0.89 2.07
N ASN A 100 -21.29 -0.01 1.39
CA ASN A 100 -20.00 -0.29 0.77
C ASN A 100 -19.12 0.96 0.88
N ASP A 101 -18.66 1.26 2.09
CA ASP A 101 -17.92 2.48 2.39
C ASP A 101 -16.41 2.23 2.35
N ILE A 102 -15.68 3.19 1.79
CA ILE A 102 -14.22 3.16 1.68
C ILE A 102 -13.66 4.28 2.56
N VAL A 103 -12.80 3.93 3.51
CA VAL A 103 -12.12 4.87 4.41
C VAL A 103 -10.62 4.85 4.12
N PRO A 104 -10.06 5.90 3.49
CA PRO A 104 -8.64 5.97 3.21
C PRO A 104 -7.83 6.25 4.48
N LEU A 105 -6.70 5.55 4.64
CA LEU A 105 -5.79 5.71 5.76
C LEU A 105 -4.71 6.74 5.40
N ASN A 106 -5.02 8.02 5.59
CA ASN A 106 -4.14 9.11 5.14
C ASN A 106 -3.09 9.56 6.16
N MET A 107 -3.21 9.12 7.42
CA MET A 107 -2.36 9.59 8.51
C MET A 107 -2.02 8.44 9.44
N THR A 108 -0.79 8.48 9.97
CA THR A 108 -0.35 7.55 11.01
C THR A 108 -1.12 7.79 12.31
N GLY A 109 -1.25 6.75 13.12
CA GLY A 109 -1.80 6.84 14.47
C GLY A 109 -3.03 5.98 14.69
N ASN A 110 -3.72 6.23 15.80
CA ASN A 110 -4.86 5.41 16.20
C ASN A 110 -6.15 5.92 15.57
N MET A 111 -6.95 4.99 15.06
CA MET A 111 -8.31 5.26 14.57
C MET A 111 -9.28 4.27 15.23
N TRP A 112 -10.48 4.74 15.56
CA TRP A 112 -11.50 3.97 16.27
C TRP A 112 -12.79 3.96 15.46
N PHE A 113 -13.32 2.77 15.23
CA PHE A 113 -14.52 2.54 14.43
C PHE A 113 -15.56 1.76 15.23
N LEU A 114 -16.84 2.09 15.06
CA LEU A 114 -17.96 1.37 15.66
C LEU A 114 -19.22 1.43 14.80
N CYS A 115 -20.13 0.48 15.05
CA CYS A 115 -21.50 0.54 14.55
C CYS A 115 -22.42 1.12 15.64
N SER A 116 -23.22 2.12 15.29
CA SER A 116 -24.11 2.84 16.22
C SER A 116 -25.50 2.20 16.33
N PHE A 117 -25.84 1.25 15.45
CA PHE A 117 -27.13 0.59 15.46
C PHE A 117 -27.38 -0.16 16.78
N GLY A 118 -28.40 0.27 17.54
CA GLY A 118 -28.86 -0.39 18.75
C GLY A 118 -27.72 -0.69 19.74
N GLN A 119 -27.49 -1.98 20.00
CA GLN A 119 -26.44 -2.45 20.92
C GLN A 119 -25.24 -3.08 20.18
N HIS A 120 -25.05 -2.80 18.88
CA HIS A 120 -24.01 -3.45 18.07
C HIS A 120 -22.61 -3.16 18.59
N CYS A 121 -22.29 -1.90 18.89
CA CYS A 121 -20.99 -1.55 19.47
C CYS A 121 -20.74 -2.26 20.81
N SER A 122 -21.70 -2.24 21.75
CA SER A 122 -21.50 -2.84 23.07
C SER A 122 -21.41 -4.36 23.03
N LYS A 123 -22.00 -4.99 21.99
CA LYS A 123 -21.87 -6.42 21.70
C LYS A 123 -20.62 -6.76 20.87
N GLY A 124 -19.75 -5.79 20.59
CA GLY A 124 -18.42 -6.05 20.02
C GLY A 124 -18.21 -5.63 18.56
N MET A 125 -19.20 -5.02 17.90
CA MET A 125 -19.05 -4.49 16.53
C MET A 125 -18.34 -3.13 16.54
N LYS A 126 -17.07 -3.17 16.91
CA LYS A 126 -16.18 -2.04 17.08
C LYS A 126 -14.73 -2.51 17.01
N PHE A 127 -13.83 -1.65 16.56
CA PHE A 127 -12.39 -1.93 16.65
C PHE A 127 -11.56 -0.65 16.64
N LYS A 128 -10.30 -0.82 17.06
CA LYS A 128 -9.26 0.19 16.98
C LYS A 128 -8.17 -0.36 16.08
N ILE A 129 -7.66 0.47 15.16
CA ILE A 129 -6.42 0.18 14.44
C ILE A 129 -5.32 1.17 14.84
N THR A 130 -4.09 0.81 14.51
CA THR A 130 -2.94 1.70 14.52
C THR A 130 -2.35 1.71 13.13
N VAL A 131 -2.43 2.86 12.46
CA VAL A 131 -1.88 3.09 11.12
C VAL A 131 -0.40 3.46 11.25
N LEU A 132 0.45 2.70 10.58
CA LEU A 132 1.89 2.92 10.51
C LEU A 132 2.23 3.79 9.30
N ALA A 133 3.44 4.37 9.29
CA ALA A 133 3.94 4.99 8.07
C ALA A 133 4.00 3.94 6.95
N ALA A 134 3.77 4.36 5.70
CA ALA A 134 4.02 3.50 4.56
C ALA A 134 5.47 3.00 4.62
N GLU A 135 5.67 1.69 4.48
CA GLU A 135 7.02 1.15 4.32
C GLU A 135 7.58 1.68 3.01
N THR A 136 8.52 2.63 3.09
CA THR A 136 9.35 2.98 1.93
C THR A 136 10.15 1.74 1.55
N PRO A 137 10.22 1.36 0.26
CA PRO A 137 11.15 0.33 -0.18
C PRO A 137 12.54 0.69 0.36
N ILE A 138 13.10 -0.22 1.16
CA ILE A 138 14.42 -0.05 1.75
C ILE A 138 15.41 0.01 0.58
N GLU A 139 16.03 1.17 0.36
CA GLU A 139 17.17 1.28 -0.54
C GLU A 139 18.24 0.29 -0.04
N PRO A 140 18.78 -0.60 -0.91
CA PRO A 140 19.79 -1.57 -0.49
C PRO A 140 20.95 -0.85 0.20
N PRO A 141 21.47 -1.35 1.34
CA PRO A 141 22.64 -0.76 1.97
C PRO A 141 23.80 -0.80 0.97
N THR A 142 24.42 0.37 0.72
CA THR A 142 25.62 0.52 -0.11
C THR A 142 26.74 -0.39 0.42
N ALA A 143 26.87 -1.59 -0.16
CA ALA A 143 27.93 -2.53 0.18
C ALA A 143 29.24 -2.09 -0.50
N THR A 144 30.23 -1.73 0.29
CA THR A 144 31.62 -1.56 -0.15
C THR A 144 32.20 -2.93 -0.51
N ALA A 145 32.63 -3.15 -1.75
CA ALA A 145 33.33 -4.36 -2.19
C ALA A 145 34.78 -4.39 -1.64
N PRO A 146 35.42 -5.57 -1.39
CA PRO A 146 36.08 -6.27 -2.50
C PRO A 146 36.20 -7.83 -2.45
N THR A 147 36.36 -8.38 -3.67
CA THR A 147 37.17 -9.54 -4.17
C THR A 147 36.75 -11.02 -4.01
N THR A 148 36.50 -11.61 -5.20
CA THR A 148 36.93 -12.91 -5.78
C THR A 148 36.47 -14.26 -5.20
N GLY A 149 35.81 -15.07 -6.03
CA GLY A 149 35.68 -16.52 -5.88
C GLY A 149 34.58 -17.12 -6.78
N ASP A 150 34.94 -18.11 -7.60
CA ASP A 150 34.21 -18.68 -8.74
C ASP A 150 32.82 -19.33 -8.47
N ALA A 151 32.00 -19.38 -9.53
CA ALA A 151 30.63 -19.94 -9.66
C ALA A 151 30.65 -21.49 -9.94
N PRO A 152 29.54 -22.21 -10.31
CA PRO A 152 28.11 -21.86 -10.46
C PRO A 152 27.09 -22.92 -9.96
N SER A 153 25.77 -22.62 -9.94
CA SER A 153 24.73 -23.40 -10.65
C SER A 153 23.35 -22.73 -10.56
N ILE A 154 22.55 -22.95 -11.61
CA ILE A 154 21.43 -22.14 -12.11
C ILE A 154 20.10 -22.82 -11.76
N ALA A 155 19.08 -22.05 -11.35
CA ALA A 155 17.69 -22.40 -11.58
C ALA A 155 16.90 -21.15 -12.01
N SER A 156 16.27 -21.30 -13.17
CA SER A 156 15.62 -20.30 -14.02
C SER A 156 14.32 -19.74 -13.43
N ALA A 157 14.19 -18.41 -13.45
CA ALA A 157 12.91 -17.75 -13.72
C ALA A 157 13.18 -16.71 -14.82
N ALA A 158 12.82 -17.07 -16.05
CA ALA A 158 12.95 -16.22 -17.22
C ALA A 158 12.06 -14.97 -17.05
N SER A 159 12.65 -13.92 -16.48
CA SER A 159 12.07 -12.58 -16.50
C SER A 159 12.29 -11.98 -17.88
N THR A 160 11.22 -11.47 -18.47
CA THR A 160 11.12 -10.78 -19.77
C THR A 160 12.03 -9.55 -19.93
N PHE A 161 12.91 -9.29 -18.97
CA PHE A 161 13.89 -8.20 -18.92
C PHE A 161 15.00 -8.29 -19.99
N MET A 162 15.38 -9.48 -20.45
CA MET A 162 16.50 -9.65 -21.40
C MET A 162 16.20 -9.10 -22.81
N VAL A 163 14.93 -9.09 -23.24
CA VAL A 163 14.58 -8.68 -24.62
C VAL A 163 14.77 -7.17 -24.83
N VAL A 164 14.59 -6.36 -23.79
CA VAL A 164 14.71 -4.90 -23.88
C VAL A 164 16.18 -4.46 -23.89
N ILE A 165 17.07 -5.16 -23.18
CA ILE A 165 18.51 -4.86 -23.15
C ILE A 165 19.16 -5.08 -24.54
N PHE A 166 18.79 -6.15 -25.27
CA PHE A 166 19.30 -6.38 -26.61
C PHE A 166 18.75 -5.40 -27.65
N ALA A 167 17.52 -4.90 -27.49
CA ALA A 167 16.98 -3.85 -28.35
C ALA A 167 17.73 -2.52 -28.16
N VAL A 168 18.11 -2.19 -26.92
CA VAL A 168 18.88 -0.98 -26.62
C VAL A 168 20.34 -1.11 -27.10
N LEU A 169 21.01 -2.25 -26.86
CA LEU A 169 22.39 -2.48 -27.32
C LEU A 169 22.53 -2.65 -28.84
N GLY A 170 21.53 -3.22 -29.52
CA GLY A 170 21.51 -3.35 -30.99
C GLY A 170 21.40 -2.00 -31.72
N ILE A 171 20.83 -0.98 -31.07
CA ILE A 171 20.79 0.40 -31.56
C ILE A 171 22.15 1.11 -31.42
N PHE A 172 23.07 0.60 -30.58
CA PHE A 172 24.42 1.16 -30.37
C PHE A 172 25.53 0.51 -31.22
N LEU A 173 25.23 -0.52 -32.00
CA LEU A 173 26.18 -1.21 -32.88
C LEU A 173 25.93 -0.97 -34.38
N LEU A 174 25.02 -0.05 -34.73
CA LEU A 174 24.73 0.40 -36.10
C LEU A 174 24.97 1.90 -36.24
#